data_AF-A0A4V3JCL9-F1
#
_entry.id   AF-A0A4V3JCL9-F1
#
_cell.length_a   1.000
_cell.length_b   1.000
_cell.length_c   1.000
_cell.angle_alpha   90.00
_cell.angle_beta   90.00
_cell.angle_gamma   90.00
#
_symmetry.space_group_name_H-M   'P 1'
#
loop_
_entity.id
_entity.type
_entity.pdbx_description
1 polymer ?
#
loop_
_entity_poly.entity_id
_entity_poly.type
_entity_poly.pdbx_seq_one_letter_code
_entity_poly.pdbx_strand_id
1 'polypeptide(L)'
;MLKQYLQFISTLRKVRNIITIRSLLLIGFMYVQPALQGGAGLSLLLGIALFFGVVGTYAANGYEIRSNLTPEKPVQWGSYLRFFVSMILFSFAVVLLIDFVVSPFVSPKLKPYLESYVKDPKTPLPPELERLYILLPFAIGLILFTLVPILIARLSVVQGLASLGRYLRRSDYLQVAWTSFLVFFVPFFVLYIFSSFPNFISSFFGLALIIAVIFLSLTWDLILHFPVFYILRKIDALPSPDKTEQ
;
A
#
# COMPACT_ATOMS: atom_id res chain seq x y z
N MET A 1 -10.17 10.97 -19.18
CA MET A 1 -9.13 10.55 -18.22
C MET A 1 -7.80 11.25 -18.47
N LEU A 2 -7.24 11.22 -19.68
CA LEU A 2 -5.91 11.80 -19.97
C LEU A 2 -5.76 13.29 -19.56
N LYS A 3 -6.72 14.16 -19.87
CA LYS A 3 -6.67 15.58 -19.45
C LYS A 3 -6.61 15.76 -17.92
N GLN A 4 -7.38 14.97 -17.17
CA GLN A 4 -7.39 15.01 -15.70
C GLN A 4 -6.10 14.42 -15.11
N TYR A 5 -5.58 13.36 -15.73
CA TYR A 5 -4.28 12.77 -15.39
C TYR A 5 -3.13 13.76 -15.65
N LEU A 6 -3.14 14.45 -16.79
CA LEU A 6 -2.16 15.49 -17.11
C LEU A 6 -2.28 16.70 -16.17
N GLN A 7 -3.49 17.09 -15.77
CA GLN A 7 -3.68 18.13 -14.74
C GLN A 7 -3.14 17.71 -13.37
N PHE A 8 -3.39 16.45 -12.97
CA PHE A 8 -2.85 15.89 -11.73
C PHE A 8 -1.31 15.80 -11.76
N ILE A 9 -0.71 15.37 -12.87
CA ILE A 9 0.75 15.37 -13.03
C ILE A 9 1.30 16.79 -13.12
N SER A 10 0.58 17.74 -13.75
CA SER A 10 1.03 19.13 -13.93
C SER A 10 1.23 19.88 -12.61
N THR A 11 0.70 19.40 -11.49
CA THR A 11 1.14 19.78 -10.15
C THR A 11 2.47 19.09 -9.77
N LEU A 12 3.44 19.12 -10.69
CA LEU A 12 4.76 18.49 -10.61
C LEU A 12 5.47 18.80 -9.29
N ARG A 13 5.31 20.02 -8.75
CA ARG A 13 5.90 20.41 -7.47
C ARG A 13 5.37 19.58 -6.30
N LYS A 14 4.07 19.26 -6.27
CA LYS A 14 3.45 18.44 -5.21
C LYS A 14 3.85 16.98 -5.36
N VAL A 15 3.75 16.44 -6.58
CA VAL A 15 4.19 15.06 -6.91
C VAL A 15 5.65 14.87 -6.51
N ARG A 16 6.52 15.83 -6.87
CA ARG A 16 7.93 15.84 -6.47
C ARG A 16 8.10 15.82 -4.96
N ASN A 17 7.38 16.66 -4.21
CA ASN A 17 7.47 16.69 -2.75
C ASN A 17 7.04 15.37 -2.11
N ILE A 18 5.98 14.73 -2.60
CA ILE A 18 5.53 13.41 -2.12
C ILE A 18 6.63 12.37 -2.37
N ILE A 19 7.18 12.34 -3.58
CA ILE A 19 8.28 11.42 -3.93
C ILE A 19 9.50 11.68 -3.03
N THR A 20 9.90 12.94 -2.84
CA THR A 20 11.02 13.30 -1.96
C THR A 20 10.80 12.80 -0.53
N ILE A 21 9.62 13.06 0.06
CA ILE A 21 9.31 12.61 1.42
C ILE A 21 9.33 11.09 1.50
N ARG A 22 8.75 10.38 0.53
CA ARG A 22 8.76 8.91 0.52
C ARG A 22 10.15 8.32 0.33
N SER A 23 11.00 8.93 -0.49
CA SER A 23 12.40 8.52 -0.61
C SER A 23 13.12 8.68 0.73
N LEU A 24 12.91 9.79 1.44
CA LEU A 24 13.49 10.00 2.78
C LEU A 24 12.95 8.97 3.79
N LEU A 25 11.65 8.66 3.76
CA LEU A 25 11.05 7.63 4.59
C LEU A 25 11.62 6.25 4.28
N LEU A 26 11.79 5.91 3.00
CA LEU A 26 12.38 4.64 2.57
C LEU A 26 13.82 4.50 3.05
N ILE A 27 14.64 5.54 2.86
CA ILE A 27 16.03 5.58 3.37
C ILE A 27 16.02 5.43 4.90
N GLY A 28 15.13 6.15 5.58
CA GLY A 28 14.94 6.02 7.03
C GLY A 28 14.61 4.60 7.45
N PHE A 29 13.70 3.92 6.75
CA PHE A 29 13.36 2.53 7.00
C PHE A 29 14.56 1.60 6.83
N MET A 30 15.33 1.76 5.74
CA MET A 30 16.52 0.94 5.49
C MET A 30 17.59 1.11 6.59
N TYR A 31 17.68 2.30 7.20
CA TYR A 31 18.64 2.57 8.27
C TYR A 31 18.15 2.09 9.65
N VAL A 32 16.85 2.19 9.91
CA VAL A 32 16.25 1.84 11.21
C VAL A 32 16.03 0.33 11.34
N GLN A 33 15.79 -0.39 10.25
CA GLN A 33 15.45 -1.82 10.30
C GLN A 33 16.55 -2.71 10.93
N PRO A 34 17.85 -2.54 10.64
CA PRO A 34 18.91 -3.26 11.34
C PRO A 34 18.97 -2.94 12.84
N ALA A 35 18.72 -1.68 13.22
CA ALA A 35 18.75 -1.25 14.62
C ALA A 35 17.56 -1.77 15.44
N LEU A 36 16.39 -1.94 14.80
CA LEU A 36 15.22 -2.61 15.38
C LEU A 36 15.49 -4.08 15.72
N GLN A 37 16.24 -4.78 14.88
CA GLN A 37 16.63 -6.18 15.13
C GLN A 37 17.60 -6.31 16.31
N GLY A 38 18.36 -5.25 16.62
CA GLY A 38 19.23 -5.16 17.79
C GLY A 38 18.54 -4.82 19.11
N GLY A 39 17.21 -4.65 19.15
CA GLY A 39 16.44 -4.43 20.38
C GLY A 39 16.53 -3.02 20.98
N ALA A 40 16.98 -2.02 20.21
CA ALA A 40 17.09 -0.65 20.71
C ALA A 40 15.72 0.05 20.79
N GLY A 41 15.32 0.48 22.00
CA GLY A 41 14.03 1.17 22.23
C GLY A 41 13.85 2.48 21.44
N LEU A 42 14.94 3.21 21.16
CA LEU A 42 14.91 4.40 20.31
C LEU A 42 14.54 4.04 18.85
N SER A 43 15.00 2.90 18.36
CA SER A 43 14.70 2.40 17.02
C SER A 43 13.23 2.04 16.86
N LEU A 44 12.56 1.59 17.94
CA LEU A 44 11.11 1.36 17.96
C LEU A 44 10.34 2.66 17.73
N LEU A 45 10.69 3.73 18.46
CA LEU A 45 10.06 5.04 18.30
C LEU A 45 10.27 5.61 16.88
N LEU A 46 11.48 5.46 16.34
CA LEU A 46 11.79 5.83 14.95
C LEU A 46 10.97 5.00 13.95
N GLY A 47 10.84 3.69 14.16
CA GLY A 47 10.01 2.81 13.32
C GLY A 47 8.54 3.23 13.33
N ILE A 48 8.00 3.58 14.50
CA ILE A 48 6.64 4.13 14.63
C ILE A 48 6.53 5.45 13.87
N ALA A 49 7.46 6.39 14.05
CA ALA A 49 7.44 7.68 13.35
C ALA A 49 7.46 7.50 11.82
N LEU A 50 8.28 6.58 11.32
CA LEU A 50 8.36 6.24 9.89
C LEU A 50 7.04 5.63 9.38
N PHE A 51 6.40 4.75 10.15
CA PHE A 51 5.09 4.19 9.82
C PHE A 51 4.01 5.27 9.70
N PHE A 52 3.96 6.20 10.66
CA PHE A 52 3.06 7.36 10.60
C PHE A 52 3.34 8.23 9.37
N GLY A 53 4.62 8.44 9.03
CA GLY A 53 5.02 9.16 7.83
C GLY A 53 4.50 8.50 6.56
N VAL A 54 4.65 7.18 6.43
CA VAL A 54 4.17 6.43 5.26
C VAL A 54 2.66 6.54 5.12
N VAL A 55 1.90 6.21 6.16
CA VAL A 55 0.43 6.35 6.17
C VAL A 55 0.01 7.79 5.87
N GLY A 56 0.74 8.78 6.40
CA GLY A 56 0.54 10.20 6.15
C GLY A 56 0.69 10.57 4.68
N THR A 57 1.73 10.08 3.99
CA THR A 57 1.91 10.37 2.56
C THR A 57 0.80 9.76 1.70
N TYR A 58 0.31 8.56 2.04
CA TYR A 58 -0.82 7.93 1.34
C TYR A 58 -2.14 8.67 1.59
N ALA A 59 -2.44 9.02 2.83
CA ALA A 59 -3.64 9.77 3.18
C ALA A 59 -3.65 11.16 2.53
N ALA A 60 -2.50 11.86 2.52
CA ALA A 60 -2.34 13.16 1.89
C ALA A 60 -2.51 13.09 0.37
N ASN A 61 -1.92 12.09 -0.29
CA ASN A 61 -2.09 11.90 -1.73
C ASN A 61 -3.55 11.55 -2.08
N GLY A 62 -4.16 10.63 -1.33
CA GLY A 62 -5.56 10.27 -1.51
C GLY A 62 -6.52 11.44 -1.34
N TYR A 63 -6.27 12.30 -0.37
CA TYR A 63 -6.98 13.57 -0.17
C TYR A 63 -6.89 14.48 -1.40
N GLU A 64 -5.70 14.66 -1.94
CA GLU A 64 -5.45 15.52 -3.10
C GLU A 64 -6.10 14.97 -4.38
N ILE A 65 -6.06 13.65 -4.58
CA ILE A 65 -6.76 13.00 -5.69
C ILE A 65 -8.27 13.23 -5.56
N ARG A 66 -8.84 13.04 -4.37
CA ARG A 66 -10.28 13.25 -4.13
C ARG A 66 -10.71 14.70 -4.33
N SER A 67 -9.95 15.65 -3.80
CA SER A 67 -10.28 17.08 -3.86
C SER A 67 -10.28 17.60 -5.31
N ASN A 68 -9.32 17.17 -6.13
CA ASN A 68 -9.25 17.53 -7.55
C ASN A 68 -10.31 16.80 -8.40
N LEU A 69 -10.73 15.59 -7.99
CA LEU A 69 -11.81 14.87 -8.65
C LEU A 69 -13.19 15.42 -8.29
N THR A 70 -13.37 16.09 -7.15
CA THR A 70 -14.68 16.58 -6.68
C THR A 70 -14.59 18.02 -6.17
N PRO A 71 -14.29 19.00 -7.06
CA PRO A 71 -14.02 20.38 -6.64
C PRO A 71 -15.21 21.06 -5.96
N GLU A 72 -16.43 20.60 -6.23
CA GLU A 72 -17.68 21.12 -5.65
C GLU A 72 -17.87 20.75 -4.16
N LYS A 73 -17.07 19.81 -3.63
CA LYS A 73 -17.13 19.39 -2.22
C LYS A 73 -15.73 19.51 -1.59
N PRO A 74 -15.29 20.74 -1.27
CA PRO A 74 -13.98 20.96 -0.66
C PRO A 74 -13.90 20.24 0.68
N VAL A 75 -12.79 19.56 0.90
CA VAL A 75 -12.58 18.79 2.11
C VAL A 75 -12.11 19.72 3.23
N GLN A 76 -12.79 19.68 4.36
CA GLN A 76 -12.41 20.45 5.54
C GLN A 76 -11.24 19.77 6.28
N TRP A 77 -10.29 20.57 6.78
CA TRP A 77 -9.10 20.09 7.50
C TRP A 77 -9.43 19.19 8.70
N GLY A 78 -10.47 19.54 9.47
CA GLY A 78 -10.90 18.73 10.61
C GLY A 78 -11.45 17.35 10.21
N SER A 79 -12.07 17.23 9.04
CA SER A 79 -12.52 15.93 8.51
C SER A 79 -11.34 15.10 7.99
N TYR A 80 -10.33 15.75 7.40
CA TYR A 80 -9.08 15.11 7.03
C TYR A 80 -8.30 14.56 8.23
N LEU A 81 -8.15 15.35 9.30
CA LEU A 81 -7.46 14.90 10.51
C LEU A 81 -8.16 13.69 11.15
N ARG A 82 -9.50 13.73 11.23
CA ARG A 82 -10.29 12.58 11.72
C ARG A 82 -10.08 11.34 10.86
N PHE A 83 -10.10 11.50 9.53
CA PHE A 83 -9.79 10.41 8.61
C PHE A 83 -8.38 9.87 8.82
N PHE A 84 -7.37 10.74 8.91
CA PHE A 84 -5.98 10.35 9.09
C PHE A 84 -5.76 9.55 10.38
N VAL A 85 -6.29 10.02 11.51
CA VAL A 85 -6.22 9.29 12.78
C VAL A 85 -6.94 7.95 12.67
N SER A 86 -8.12 7.91 12.03
CA SER A 86 -8.84 6.65 11.82
C SER A 86 -8.07 5.67 10.93
N MET A 87 -7.35 6.16 9.91
CA MET A 87 -6.51 5.35 9.04
C MET A 87 -5.30 4.77 9.76
N ILE A 88 -4.67 5.53 10.66
CA ILE A 88 -3.59 5.01 11.53
C ILE A 88 -4.12 3.86 12.39
N LEU A 89 -5.22 4.09 13.12
CA LEU A 89 -5.83 3.08 13.98
C LEU A 89 -6.26 1.84 13.19
N PHE A 90 -6.86 2.06 12.02
CA PHE A 90 -7.25 0.99 11.11
C PHE A 90 -6.03 0.19 10.63
N SER A 91 -4.95 0.88 10.24
CA SER A 91 -3.73 0.22 9.75
C SER A 91 -3.07 -0.60 10.87
N PHE A 92 -3.05 -0.08 12.09
CA PHE A 92 -2.58 -0.81 13.26
C PHE A 92 -3.44 -2.05 13.53
N ALA A 93 -4.77 -1.91 13.50
CA ALA A 93 -5.69 -3.04 13.66
C ALA A 93 -5.51 -4.10 12.57
N VAL A 94 -5.27 -3.70 11.32
CA VAL A 94 -4.98 -4.63 10.22
C VAL A 94 -3.68 -5.39 10.46
N VAL A 95 -2.62 -4.72 10.94
CA VAL A 95 -1.36 -5.41 11.30
C VAL A 95 -1.61 -6.47 12.37
N LEU A 96 -2.35 -6.12 13.44
CA LEU A 96 -2.70 -7.07 14.49
C LEU A 96 -3.56 -8.22 13.98
N LEU A 97 -4.51 -7.94 13.09
CA LEU A 97 -5.35 -8.97 12.48
C LEU A 97 -4.53 -9.93 11.61
N ILE A 98 -3.59 -9.41 10.82
CA ILE A 98 -2.67 -10.24 10.02
C ILE A 98 -1.86 -11.13 10.93
N ASP A 99 -1.27 -10.60 12.01
CA ASP A 99 -0.51 -11.38 12.98
C ASP A 99 -1.38 -12.49 13.60
N PHE A 100 -2.60 -12.14 14.04
CA PHE A 100 -3.57 -13.10 14.58
C PHE A 100 -3.95 -14.20 13.59
N VAL A 101 -4.16 -13.86 12.30
CA VAL A 101 -4.56 -14.82 11.26
C VAL A 101 -3.39 -15.71 10.84
N VAL A 102 -2.16 -15.17 10.79
CA VAL A 102 -0.97 -15.88 10.32
C VAL A 102 -0.37 -16.76 11.41
N SER A 103 -0.45 -16.34 12.68
CA SER A 103 0.12 -17.03 13.83
C SER A 103 -0.25 -18.53 13.92
N PRO A 104 -1.51 -18.96 13.69
CA PRO A 104 -1.88 -20.38 13.66
C PRO A 104 -1.20 -21.21 12.56
N PHE A 105 -0.79 -20.58 11.45
CA PHE A 105 -0.09 -21.25 10.36
C PHE A 105 1.41 -21.41 10.62
N VAL A 106 1.94 -20.69 11.62
CA VAL A 106 3.31 -20.84 12.11
C VAL A 106 3.32 -21.97 13.14
N SER A 107 3.46 -23.21 12.68
CA SER A 107 3.53 -24.37 13.57
C SER A 107 4.69 -24.25 14.58
N PRO A 108 4.65 -24.95 15.74
CA PRO A 108 5.75 -24.99 16.69
C PRO A 108 7.08 -25.46 16.09
N LYS A 109 7.02 -26.20 14.96
CA LYS A 109 8.21 -26.64 14.20
C LYS A 109 8.81 -25.54 13.32
N LEU A 110 8.00 -24.56 12.89
CA LEU A 110 8.42 -23.45 12.04
C LEU A 110 8.91 -22.23 12.84
N LYS A 111 8.46 -22.10 14.09
CA LYS A 111 8.85 -21.00 14.98
C LYS A 111 10.37 -20.86 15.19
N PRO A 112 11.14 -21.96 15.41
CA PRO A 112 12.60 -21.87 15.54
C PRO A 112 13.28 -21.39 14.25
N TYR A 113 12.75 -21.74 13.07
CA TYR A 113 13.29 -21.27 11.78
C TYR A 113 13.05 -19.79 11.57
N LEU A 114 11.89 -19.26 11.99
CA LEU A 114 11.61 -17.83 11.98
C LEU A 114 12.51 -17.09 12.97
N GLU A 115 12.70 -17.62 14.18
CA GLU A 115 13.60 -17.04 15.18
C GLU A 115 15.07 -17.05 14.71
N SER A 116 15.51 -18.10 14.00
CA SER A 116 16.84 -18.13 13.38
C SER A 116 16.94 -17.18 12.19
N TYR A 117 15.91 -17.08 11.35
CA TYR A 117 15.88 -16.16 10.20
C TYR A 117 15.90 -14.69 10.63
N VAL A 118 15.22 -14.35 11.73
CA VAL A 118 15.26 -13.00 12.32
C VAL A 118 16.67 -12.65 12.81
N LYS A 119 17.42 -13.63 13.30
CA LYS A 119 18.81 -13.45 13.76
C LYS A 119 19.82 -13.47 12.61
N ASP A 120 19.62 -14.34 11.63
CA ASP A 120 20.42 -14.47 10.43
C ASP A 120 19.52 -14.62 9.18
N PRO A 121 19.25 -13.51 8.47
CA PRO A 121 18.42 -13.48 7.26
C PRO A 121 18.97 -14.30 6.10
N LYS A 122 20.19 -14.84 6.20
CA LYS A 122 20.78 -15.75 5.21
C LYS A 122 20.40 -17.21 5.43
N THR A 123 19.76 -17.53 6.56
CA THR A 123 19.26 -18.88 6.83
C THR A 123 18.19 -19.25 5.80
N PRO A 124 18.35 -20.35 5.04
CA PRO A 124 17.34 -20.75 4.08
C PRO A 124 16.03 -21.07 4.80
N LEU A 125 14.93 -20.45 4.34
CA LEU A 125 13.60 -20.75 4.86
C LEU A 125 13.13 -22.11 4.32
N PRO A 126 12.41 -22.91 5.12
CA PRO A 126 11.66 -24.04 4.61
C PRO A 126 10.75 -23.63 3.43
N PRO A 127 10.59 -24.48 2.39
CA PRO A 127 9.78 -24.15 1.21
C PRO A 127 8.34 -23.73 1.53
N GLU A 128 7.76 -24.24 2.61
CA GLU A 128 6.42 -23.89 3.07
C GLU A 128 6.35 -22.45 3.59
N LEU A 129 7.37 -22.01 4.34
CA LEU A 129 7.48 -20.63 4.81
C LEU A 129 7.79 -19.68 3.65
N GLU A 130 8.67 -20.08 2.74
CA GLU A 130 8.99 -19.28 1.55
C GLU A 130 7.74 -18.98 0.72
N ARG A 131 6.89 -19.99 0.47
CA ARG A 131 5.59 -19.80 -0.21
C ARG A 131 4.66 -18.88 0.57
N LEU A 132 4.57 -19.04 1.88
CA LEU A 132 3.74 -18.19 2.73
C LEU A 132 4.22 -16.73 2.67
N TYR A 133 5.54 -16.50 2.70
CA TYR A 133 6.17 -15.18 2.59
C TYR A 133 5.89 -14.46 1.27
N ILE A 134 5.53 -15.19 0.20
CA ILE A 134 5.15 -14.60 -1.09
C ILE A 134 3.64 -14.44 -1.20
N LEU A 135 2.89 -15.49 -0.89
CA LEU A 135 1.43 -15.53 -1.05
C LEU A 135 0.73 -14.57 -0.11
N LEU A 136 1.24 -14.40 1.11
CA LEU A 136 0.63 -13.53 2.10
C LEU A 136 0.73 -12.05 1.69
N PRO A 137 1.91 -11.49 1.34
CA PRO A 137 1.99 -10.12 0.79
C PRO A 137 1.18 -9.94 -0.50
N PHE A 138 1.10 -10.96 -1.35
CA PHE A 138 0.26 -10.91 -2.54
C PHE A 138 -1.22 -10.74 -2.20
N ALA A 139 -1.75 -11.59 -1.30
CA ALA A 139 -3.15 -11.53 -0.87
C ALA A 139 -3.46 -10.24 -0.11
N ILE A 140 -2.60 -9.82 0.82
CA ILE A 140 -2.74 -8.56 1.54
C ILE A 140 -2.71 -7.39 0.55
N GLY A 141 -1.78 -7.39 -0.40
CA GLY A 141 -1.67 -6.37 -1.43
C GLY A 141 -2.93 -6.24 -2.27
N LEU A 142 -3.50 -7.35 -2.75
CA LEU A 142 -4.78 -7.37 -3.46
C LEU A 142 -5.92 -6.76 -2.62
N ILE A 143 -6.03 -7.14 -1.35
CA ILE A 143 -7.05 -6.62 -0.45
C ILE A 143 -6.85 -5.11 -0.24
N LEU A 144 -5.63 -4.66 0.02
CA LEU A 144 -5.34 -3.24 0.27
C LEU A 144 -5.53 -2.36 -0.97
N PHE A 145 -5.09 -2.82 -2.15
CA PHE A 145 -5.30 -2.11 -3.42
C PHE A 145 -6.78 -2.00 -3.78
N THR A 146 -7.59 -2.94 -3.31
CA THR A 146 -9.05 -2.85 -3.39
C THR A 146 -9.59 -1.90 -2.31
N LEU A 147 -9.30 -2.14 -1.03
CA LEU A 147 -9.98 -1.45 0.06
C LEU A 147 -9.57 0.02 0.22
N VAL A 148 -8.27 0.32 0.20
CA VAL A 148 -7.74 1.64 0.58
C VAL A 148 -8.29 2.78 -0.29
N PRO A 149 -8.41 2.63 -1.64
CA PRO A 149 -9.02 3.65 -2.48
C PRO A 149 -10.46 4.00 -2.06
N ILE A 150 -11.26 3.03 -1.61
CA ILE A 150 -12.63 3.26 -1.12
C ILE A 150 -12.62 4.09 0.17
N LEU A 151 -11.73 3.74 1.12
CA LEU A 151 -11.61 4.47 2.38
C LEU A 151 -11.25 5.94 2.12
N ILE A 152 -10.31 6.17 1.20
CA ILE A 152 -9.90 7.51 0.75
C ILE A 152 -11.04 8.24 0.05
N ALA A 153 -11.74 7.59 -0.88
CA ALA A 153 -12.86 8.18 -1.60
C ALA A 153 -14.00 8.60 -0.65
N ARG A 154 -14.19 7.88 0.46
CA ARG A 154 -15.14 8.24 1.52
C ARG A 154 -14.57 9.20 2.57
N LEU A 155 -13.24 9.34 2.71
CA LEU A 155 -12.58 10.02 3.83
C LEU A 155 -13.13 9.55 5.18
N SER A 156 -13.44 8.25 5.25
CA SER A 156 -13.98 7.61 6.43
C SER A 156 -13.74 6.12 6.31
N VAL A 157 -13.05 5.55 7.31
CA VAL A 157 -12.85 4.11 7.40
C VAL A 157 -14.20 3.40 7.51
N VAL A 158 -15.08 3.87 8.40
CA VAL A 158 -16.38 3.24 8.68
C VAL A 158 -17.29 3.27 7.45
N GLN A 159 -17.47 4.44 6.82
CA GLN A 159 -18.32 4.54 5.62
C GLN A 159 -17.70 3.81 4.42
N GLY A 160 -16.36 3.79 4.33
CA GLY A 160 -15.64 3.02 3.33
C GLY A 160 -15.93 1.52 3.45
N LEU A 161 -15.79 0.96 4.65
CA LEU A 161 -16.11 -0.45 4.92
C LEU A 161 -17.59 -0.76 4.66
N ALA A 162 -18.51 0.10 5.12
CA ALA A 162 -19.94 -0.08 4.91
C ALA A 162 -20.34 -0.07 3.42
N SER A 163 -19.61 0.68 2.58
CA SER A 163 -19.86 0.77 1.14
C SER A 163 -19.07 -0.22 0.29
N LEU A 164 -18.14 -0.99 0.89
CA LEU A 164 -17.26 -1.92 0.19
C LEU A 164 -18.04 -2.89 -0.72
N GLY A 165 -19.13 -3.46 -0.21
CA GLY A 165 -19.95 -4.42 -0.97
C GLY A 165 -20.51 -3.86 -2.28
N ARG A 166 -20.79 -2.55 -2.36
CA ARG A 166 -21.25 -1.90 -3.59
C ARG A 166 -20.16 -1.90 -4.67
N TYR A 167 -18.91 -1.67 -4.28
CA TYR A 167 -17.77 -1.62 -5.20
C TYR A 167 -17.30 -3.02 -5.59
N LEU A 168 -17.33 -3.99 -4.68
CA LEU A 168 -16.93 -5.37 -4.99
C LEU A 168 -17.84 -6.05 -6.04
N ARG A 169 -19.09 -5.60 -6.16
CA ARG A 169 -20.02 -6.07 -7.21
C ARG A 169 -19.67 -5.57 -8.61
N ARG A 170 -18.72 -4.64 -8.74
CA ARG A 170 -18.34 -3.99 -9.99
C ARG A 170 -17.07 -4.63 -10.53
N SER A 171 -17.20 -5.42 -11.61
CA SER A 171 -16.07 -6.09 -12.25
C SER A 171 -15.06 -5.10 -12.82
N ASP A 172 -15.51 -3.98 -13.38
CA ASP A 172 -14.66 -2.89 -13.87
C ASP A 172 -13.79 -2.29 -12.76
N TYR A 173 -14.34 -2.17 -11.56
CA TYR A 173 -13.60 -1.70 -10.39
C TYR A 173 -12.53 -2.69 -9.94
N LEU A 174 -12.91 -3.97 -9.73
CA LEU A 174 -11.97 -5.02 -9.32
C LEU A 174 -10.85 -5.20 -10.34
N GLN A 175 -11.18 -5.24 -11.63
CA GLN A 175 -10.21 -5.41 -12.69
C GLN A 175 -9.15 -4.30 -12.66
N VAL A 176 -9.56 -3.03 -12.52
CA VAL A 176 -8.60 -1.93 -12.51
C VAL A 176 -7.79 -1.91 -11.22
N ALA A 177 -8.40 -2.11 -10.06
CA ALA A 177 -7.67 -2.18 -8.78
C ALA A 177 -6.62 -3.29 -8.78
N TRP A 178 -6.98 -4.48 -9.25
CA TRP A 178 -6.07 -5.62 -9.29
C TRP A 178 -5.02 -5.48 -10.39
N THR A 179 -5.36 -4.90 -11.54
CA THR A 179 -4.36 -4.61 -12.58
C THR A 179 -3.31 -3.65 -12.06
N SER A 180 -3.71 -2.59 -11.36
CA SER A 180 -2.78 -1.65 -10.71
C SER A 180 -1.86 -2.37 -9.72
N PHE A 181 -2.40 -3.31 -8.94
CA PHE A 181 -1.60 -4.13 -8.03
C PHE A 181 -0.62 -5.04 -8.77
N LEU A 182 -1.07 -5.75 -9.81
CA LEU A 182 -0.24 -6.67 -10.58
C LEU A 182 0.91 -5.96 -11.29
N VAL A 183 0.67 -4.77 -11.85
CA VAL A 183 1.73 -3.94 -12.45
C VAL A 183 2.81 -3.57 -11.43
N PHE A 184 2.43 -3.35 -10.17
CA PHE A 184 3.36 -3.11 -9.08
C PHE A 184 4.05 -4.40 -8.59
N PHE A 185 3.29 -5.48 -8.40
CA PHE A 185 3.74 -6.72 -7.78
C PHE A 185 4.65 -7.56 -8.68
N VAL A 186 4.36 -7.63 -9.99
CA VAL A 186 5.12 -8.50 -10.91
C VAL A 186 6.61 -8.16 -10.94
N PRO A 187 7.04 -6.89 -11.09
CA PRO A 187 8.46 -6.54 -11.02
C PRO A 187 9.12 -6.92 -9.69
N PHE A 188 8.40 -6.76 -8.58
CA PHE A 188 8.88 -7.17 -7.26
C PHE A 188 9.07 -8.69 -7.18
N PHE A 189 8.10 -9.45 -7.68
CA PHE A 189 8.15 -10.91 -7.72
C PHE A 189 9.27 -11.44 -8.62
N VAL A 190 9.47 -10.83 -9.79
CA VAL A 190 10.58 -11.14 -10.69
C VAL A 190 11.92 -10.87 -9.98
N LEU A 191 12.06 -9.70 -9.33
CA LEU A 191 13.27 -9.37 -8.57
C LEU A 191 13.53 -10.40 -7.47
N TYR A 192 12.49 -10.83 -6.75
CA TYR A 192 12.58 -11.86 -5.74
C TYR A 192 13.07 -13.20 -6.30
N ILE A 193 12.46 -13.72 -7.37
CA ILE A 193 12.89 -14.99 -8.02
C ILE A 193 14.36 -14.90 -8.45
N PHE A 194 14.74 -13.80 -9.08
CA PHE A 194 16.08 -13.67 -9.61
C PHE A 194 17.13 -13.26 -8.58
N SER A 195 16.71 -12.90 -7.35
CA SER A 195 17.63 -12.56 -6.27
C SER A 195 18.51 -13.74 -5.82
N SER A 196 18.05 -14.97 -6.06
CA SER A 196 18.79 -16.21 -5.80
C SER A 196 19.98 -16.41 -6.74
N PHE A 197 20.11 -15.62 -7.81
CA PHE A 197 21.24 -15.66 -8.73
C PHE A 197 22.23 -14.53 -8.41
N PRO A 198 23.42 -14.84 -7.85
CA PRO A 198 24.36 -13.84 -7.33
C PRO A 198 24.78 -12.78 -8.35
N ASN A 199 24.86 -13.17 -9.63
CA ASN A 199 25.29 -12.31 -10.72
C ASN A 199 24.14 -11.51 -11.34
N PHE A 200 22.88 -11.85 -11.06
CA PHE A 200 21.75 -11.14 -11.65
C PHE A 200 21.58 -9.77 -11.00
N ILE A 201 21.61 -9.69 -9.67
CA ILE A 201 21.40 -8.44 -8.92
C ILE A 201 22.44 -7.38 -9.30
N SER A 202 23.69 -7.79 -9.52
CA SER A 202 24.80 -6.91 -9.90
C SER A 202 24.87 -6.62 -11.41
N SER A 203 24.07 -7.31 -12.23
CA SER A 203 24.01 -7.05 -13.68
C SER A 203 23.26 -5.76 -13.99
N PHE A 204 23.49 -5.21 -15.19
CA PHE A 204 22.74 -4.07 -15.70
C PHE A 204 21.22 -4.27 -15.63
N PHE A 205 20.74 -5.46 -16.01
CA PHE A 205 19.30 -5.79 -15.97
C PHE A 205 18.75 -5.89 -14.55
N GLY A 206 19.52 -6.45 -13.62
CA GLY A 206 19.15 -6.49 -12.20
C GLY A 206 19.03 -5.09 -11.61
N LEU A 207 20.03 -4.24 -11.84
CA LEU A 207 20.01 -2.85 -11.39
C LEU A 207 18.84 -2.06 -12.00
N ALA A 208 18.56 -2.23 -13.29
CA ALA A 208 17.41 -1.60 -13.95
C ALA A 208 16.08 -2.04 -13.33
N LEU A 209 15.93 -3.34 -13.01
CA LEU A 209 14.75 -3.87 -12.36
C LEU A 209 14.59 -3.34 -10.93
N ILE A 210 15.69 -3.24 -10.15
CA ILE A 210 15.68 -2.65 -8.81
C ILE A 210 15.20 -1.20 -8.87
N ILE A 211 15.72 -0.40 -9.82
CA ILE A 211 15.30 0.99 -10.02
C ILE A 211 13.81 1.05 -10.36
N ALA A 212 13.33 0.16 -11.23
CA ALA A 212 11.90 0.09 -11.57
C ALA A 212 11.03 -0.25 -10.35
N VAL A 213 11.43 -1.23 -9.53
CA VAL A 213 10.72 -1.60 -8.30
C VAL A 213 10.71 -0.44 -7.30
N ILE A 214 11.83 0.26 -7.10
CA ILE A 214 11.89 1.44 -6.23
C ILE A 214 10.96 2.53 -6.76
N PHE A 215 11.04 2.84 -8.05
CA PHE A 215 10.19 3.86 -8.68
C PHE A 215 8.71 3.53 -8.49
N LEU A 216 8.29 2.30 -8.78
CA LEU A 216 6.91 1.86 -8.61
C LEU A 216 6.48 1.88 -7.13
N SER A 217 7.35 1.49 -6.20
CA SER A 217 7.08 1.55 -4.75
C SER A 217 6.83 2.98 -4.26
N LEU A 218 7.51 3.97 -4.85
CA LEU A 218 7.35 5.37 -4.49
C LEU A 218 6.14 6.03 -5.16
N THR A 219 5.64 5.47 -6.28
CA THR A 219 4.70 6.16 -7.18
C THR A 219 3.42 5.39 -7.53
N TRP A 220 3.23 4.15 -7.07
CA TRP A 220 2.07 3.33 -7.49
C TRP A 220 0.73 3.99 -7.21
N ASP A 221 0.55 4.65 -6.08
CA ASP A 221 -0.70 5.32 -5.74
C ASP A 221 -0.91 6.64 -6.49
N LEU A 222 0.18 7.26 -6.97
CA LEU A 222 0.16 8.46 -7.81
C LEU A 222 -0.18 8.12 -9.27
N ILE A 223 0.38 7.03 -9.79
CA ILE A 223 0.35 6.68 -11.21
C ILE A 223 -0.66 5.57 -11.47
N LEU A 224 -0.50 4.43 -10.78
CA LEU A 224 -1.25 3.21 -11.05
C LEU A 224 -2.65 3.24 -10.45
N HIS A 225 -2.88 3.91 -9.32
CA HIS A 225 -4.22 3.99 -8.72
C HIS A 225 -5.09 5.15 -9.15
N PHE A 226 -4.55 6.12 -9.87
CA PHE A 226 -5.36 7.22 -10.40
C PHE A 226 -6.62 6.73 -11.17
N PRO A 227 -6.54 5.69 -12.03
CA PRO A 227 -7.73 5.13 -12.69
C PRO A 227 -8.77 4.54 -11.74
N VAL A 228 -8.35 3.98 -10.60
CA VAL A 228 -9.27 3.41 -9.60
C VAL A 228 -10.15 4.49 -9.00
N PHE A 229 -9.57 5.64 -8.63
CA PHE A 229 -10.32 6.78 -8.11
C PHE A 229 -11.32 7.35 -9.11
N TYR A 230 -11.00 7.30 -10.40
CA TYR A 230 -11.92 7.72 -11.45
C TYR A 230 -13.14 6.78 -11.57
N ILE A 231 -12.94 5.46 -11.45
CA ILE A 231 -14.05 4.48 -11.44
C ILE A 231 -14.90 4.63 -10.19
N LEU A 232 -14.29 4.79 -9.01
CA LEU A 232 -15.02 5.03 -7.76
C LEU A 232 -15.97 6.22 -7.88
N ARG A 233 -15.48 7.34 -8.45
CA ARG A 233 -16.32 8.53 -8.69
C ARG A 233 -17.50 8.22 -9.61
N LYS A 234 -17.30 7.46 -10.70
CA LYS A 234 -18.39 7.06 -11.60
C LYS A 234 -19.44 6.22 -10.90
N ILE A 235 -19.02 5.30 -10.03
CA ILE A 235 -19.92 4.45 -9.25
C ILE A 235 -20.75 5.30 -8.27
N ASP A 236 -20.13 6.29 -7.63
CA ASP A 236 -20.82 7.19 -6.68
C ASP A 236 -21.74 8.21 -7.33
N ALA A 237 -21.58 8.49 -8.63
CA ALA A 237 -22.47 9.34 -9.40
C ALA A 237 -23.77 8.63 -9.83
N LEU A 238 -23.82 7.30 -9.75
CA LEU A 238 -25.03 6.54 -10.04
C LEU A 238 -25.99 6.60 -8.85
N PRO A 239 -27.31 6.72 -9.07
CA PRO A 239 -28.29 6.63 -8.00
C PRO A 239 -28.16 5.27 -7.31
N SER A 240 -28.21 5.28 -5.97
CA SER A 240 -28.23 4.04 -5.19
C SER A 240 -29.47 3.24 -5.59
N PRO A 241 -29.37 1.93 -5.87
CA PRO A 241 -30.52 1.09 -6.22
C PRO A 241 -31.64 1.12 -5.17
N ASP A 242 -31.32 1.48 -3.92
CA ASP A 242 -32.28 1.62 -2.81
C ASP A 242 -33.17 2.88 -2.86
N LYS A 243 -33.12 3.69 -3.93
CA LYS A 243 -33.94 4.92 -4.06
C LYS A 243 -34.94 4.88 -5.21
N THR A 244 -35.13 3.74 -5.86
CA THR A 244 -36.05 3.62 -7.00
C THR A 244 -37.42 3.04 -6.63
N GLU A 245 -37.65 2.72 -5.36
CA GLU A 245 -38.97 2.27 -4.86
C GLU A 245 -39.29 2.92 -3.51
N GLN A 246 -39.64 4.20 -3.53
CA GLN A 246 -40.60 4.82 -2.58
C GLN A 246 -41.41 5.89 -3.32
#